data_AF-A0A9D2ML46-F1
#
_entry.id   AF-A0A9D2ML46-F1
#
_cell.length_a   1.000
_cell.length_b   1.000
_cell.length_c   1.000
_cell.angle_alpha   90.00
_cell.angle_beta   90.00
_cell.angle_gamma   90.00
#
_symmetry.space_group_name_H-M   'P 1'
#
loop_
_entity.id
_entity.type
_entity.pdbx_description
1 polymer ?
#
loop_
_entity_poly.entity_id
_entity_poly.type
_entity_poly.pdbx_seq_one_letter_code
_entity_poly.pdbx_strand_id
1 'polypeptide(L)'
;MGQNKTDPTAALEHNRALLEQVIHSPDAQRLMELLNRNAGGKLKTAAASAALGDTKDLLSMVRQVMADPEGAKLVERLNQTAPKQS
;
A
#
# COMPACT_ATOMS: atom_id res chain seq x y z
N MET A 1 -26.00 -20.55 23.37
CA MET A 1 -25.36 -19.35 22.81
C MET A 1 -23.97 -19.76 22.33
N GLY A 2 -23.87 -20.10 21.04
CA GLY A 2 -22.68 -20.71 20.45
C GLY A 2 -21.64 -19.65 20.10
N GLN A 3 -20.42 -19.90 20.55
CA GLN A 3 -19.28 -19.01 20.38
C GLN A 3 -19.02 -18.74 18.90
N ASN A 4 -19.01 -17.45 18.54
CA ASN A 4 -18.61 -16.90 17.25
C ASN A 4 -17.13 -17.26 17.00
N LYS A 5 -16.89 -18.47 16.49
CA LYS A 5 -15.61 -18.85 15.90
C LYS A 5 -15.50 -18.04 14.61
N THR A 6 -14.71 -16.99 14.62
CA THR A 6 -14.27 -16.31 13.40
C THR A 6 -13.60 -17.35 12.53
N ASP A 7 -14.31 -17.84 11.52
CA ASP A 7 -13.74 -18.70 10.51
C ASP A 7 -12.54 -17.97 9.89
N PRO A 8 -11.32 -18.54 9.98
CA PRO A 8 -10.13 -17.89 9.44
C PRO A 8 -10.30 -17.62 7.94
N THR A 9 -11.05 -18.47 7.24
CA THR A 9 -11.44 -18.29 5.84
C THR A 9 -12.27 -17.02 5.62
N ALA A 10 -13.29 -16.77 6.44
CA ALA A 10 -14.13 -15.58 6.32
C ALA A 10 -13.34 -14.29 6.62
N ALA A 11 -12.40 -14.34 7.58
CA ALA A 11 -11.50 -13.23 7.86
C ALA A 11 -10.53 -12.95 6.70
N LEU A 12 -10.02 -13.99 6.04
CA LEU A 12 -9.15 -13.85 4.86
C LEU A 12 -9.91 -13.26 3.66
N GLU A 13 -11.14 -13.71 3.41
CA GLU A 13 -12.00 -13.18 2.34
C GLU A 13 -12.35 -11.71 2.59
N HIS A 14 -12.69 -11.35 3.83
CA HIS A 14 -12.95 -9.97 4.22
C HIS A 14 -11.70 -9.09 4.06
N ASN A 15 -10.54 -9.56 4.51
CA ASN A 15 -9.27 -8.85 4.35
C ASN A 15 -8.92 -8.66 2.87
N ARG A 16 -9.13 -9.68 2.02
CA ARG A 16 -8.93 -9.55 0.58
C ARG A 16 -9.83 -8.48 -0.02
N ALA A 17 -11.13 -8.47 0.31
CA ALA A 17 -12.07 -7.47 -0.20
C ALA A 17 -11.70 -6.05 0.26
N LEU A 18 -11.18 -5.89 1.48
CA LEU A 18 -10.68 -4.60 1.97
C LEU A 18 -9.39 -4.18 1.27
N LEU A 19 -8.46 -5.11 1.03
CA LEU A 19 -7.23 -4.85 0.27
C LEU A 19 -7.54 -4.43 -1.17
N GLU A 20 -8.50 -5.08 -1.84
CA GLU A 20 -8.92 -4.68 -3.19
C GLU A 20 -9.53 -3.28 -3.19
N GLN A 21 -10.35 -2.93 -2.18
CA GLN A 21 -10.88 -1.57 -2.02
C GLN A 21 -9.78 -0.53 -1.79
N VAL A 22 -8.76 -0.86 -1.01
CA VAL A 22 -7.62 0.02 -0.78
C VAL A 22 -6.82 0.22 -2.06
N ILE A 23 -6.50 -0.85 -2.80
CA ILE A 23 -5.74 -0.78 -4.07
C ILE A 23 -6.52 -0.01 -5.14
N HIS A 24 -7.85 -0.17 -5.19
CA HIS A 24 -8.73 0.53 -6.13
C HIS A 24 -9.18 1.90 -5.63
N SER A 25 -8.72 2.33 -4.45
CA SER A 25 -9.06 3.64 -3.91
C SER A 25 -8.40 4.76 -4.72
N PRO A 26 -9.04 5.93 -4.83
CA PRO A 26 -8.46 7.09 -5.50
C PRO A 26 -7.15 7.53 -4.82
N ASP A 27 -7.02 7.33 -3.50
CA ASP A 27 -5.78 7.60 -2.76
C ASP A 27 -4.63 6.66 -3.15
N ALA A 28 -4.89 5.36 -3.36
CA ALA A 28 -3.87 4.42 -3.83
C ALA A 28 -3.41 4.76 -5.24
N GLN A 29 -4.34 5.09 -6.14
CA GLN A 29 -4.01 5.53 -7.50
C GLN A 29 -3.17 6.80 -7.50
N ARG A 30 -3.56 7.81 -6.70
CA ARG A 30 -2.78 9.05 -6.51
C ARG A 30 -1.39 8.79 -5.96
N LEU A 31 -1.28 7.91 -4.97
CA LEU A 31 0.00 7.53 -4.39
C LEU A 31 0.90 6.86 -5.43
N MET A 32 0.36 5.96 -6.24
CA MET A 32 1.10 5.32 -7.34
C MET A 32 1.54 6.32 -8.40
N GLU A 33 0.67 7.29 -8.76
CA GLU A 33 1.05 8.37 -9.66
C GLU A 33 2.19 9.22 -9.09
N LEU A 34 2.13 9.56 -7.80
CA LEU A 34 3.16 10.37 -7.14
C LEU A 34 4.49 9.61 -7.05
N LEU A 35 4.45 8.33 -6.68
CA LEU A 35 5.61 7.44 -6.75
C LEU A 35 6.17 7.37 -8.18
N ASN A 36 5.32 7.20 -9.19
CA ASN A 36 5.77 7.08 -10.58
C ASN A 36 6.34 8.40 -11.13
N ARG A 37 5.74 9.54 -10.80
CA ARG A 37 6.24 10.89 -11.13
C ARG A 37 7.60 11.13 -10.50
N ASN A 38 7.75 10.79 -9.22
CA ASN A 38 8.99 10.98 -8.49
C ASN A 38 10.08 9.96 -8.91
N ALA A 39 9.69 8.75 -9.32
CA ALA A 39 10.59 7.71 -9.81
C ALA A 39 10.99 7.87 -11.27
N GLY A 40 10.25 8.66 -12.07
CA GLY A 40 10.53 8.87 -13.49
C GLY A 40 10.58 7.56 -14.31
N GLY A 41 9.68 6.61 -14.02
CA GLY A 41 9.65 5.29 -14.67
C GLY A 41 10.56 4.22 -14.05
N LYS A 42 11.39 4.56 -13.05
CA LYS A 42 12.22 3.59 -12.31
C LYS A 42 11.43 2.78 -11.28
N LEU A 43 10.18 3.15 -11.01
CA LEU A 43 9.34 2.49 -10.00
C LEU A 43 9.23 0.99 -10.27
N LYS A 44 8.97 0.60 -11.52
CA LYS A 44 8.85 -0.81 -11.91
C LYS A 44 10.18 -1.56 -11.74
N THR A 45 11.29 -0.95 -12.13
CA THR A 45 12.62 -1.54 -11.99
C THR A 45 12.98 -1.73 -10.53
N ALA A 46 12.75 -0.72 -9.69
CA ALA A 46 13.02 -0.79 -8.27
C ALA A 46 12.08 -1.73 -7.50
N ALA A 47 10.81 -1.85 -7.93
CA ALA A 47 9.91 -2.86 -7.41
C ALA A 47 10.39 -4.28 -7.79
N ALA A 48 10.90 -4.45 -9.01
CA ALA A 48 11.51 -5.72 -9.43
C ALA A 48 12.80 -6.01 -8.64
N SER A 49 13.69 -5.03 -8.45
CA SER A 49 14.89 -5.14 -7.60
C SER A 49 14.51 -5.50 -6.16
N ALA A 50 13.47 -4.87 -5.60
CA ALA A 50 12.98 -5.16 -4.26
C ALA A 50 12.43 -6.59 -4.13
N ALA A 51 11.73 -7.09 -5.16
CA ALA A 51 11.30 -8.48 -5.23
C ALA A 51 12.48 -9.47 -5.31
N LEU A 52 13.63 -9.04 -5.84
CA LEU A 52 14.89 -9.78 -5.85
C LEU A 52 15.73 -9.59 -4.56
N GLY A 53 15.26 -8.76 -3.62
CA GLY A 53 15.92 -8.48 -2.34
C GLY A 53 16.70 -7.16 -2.26
N ASP A 54 16.83 -6.41 -3.36
CA ASP A 54 17.42 -5.08 -3.34
C ASP A 54 16.33 -4.00 -3.23
N THR A 55 16.04 -3.60 -1.99
CA THR A 55 15.00 -2.62 -1.68
C THR A 55 15.51 -1.18 -1.65
N LYS A 56 16.78 -0.93 -1.97
CA LYS A 56 17.43 0.38 -1.74
C LYS A 56 16.78 1.49 -2.57
N ASP A 57 16.61 1.25 -3.87
CA ASP A 57 15.96 2.19 -4.76
C ASP A 57 14.50 2.40 -4.36
N LEU A 58 13.79 1.31 -4.05
CA LEU A 58 12.40 1.35 -3.61
C LEU A 58 12.24 2.23 -2.36
N LEU A 59 13.09 2.01 -1.35
CA LEU A 59 13.06 2.75 -0.10
C LEU A 59 13.42 4.23 -0.30
N SER A 60 14.36 4.54 -1.18
CA SER A 60 14.69 5.93 -1.53
C SER A 60 13.50 6.66 -2.13
N MET A 61 12.77 6.04 -3.06
CA MET A 61 11.59 6.65 -3.66
C MET A 61 10.45 6.81 -2.66
N VAL A 62 10.22 5.81 -1.81
CA VAL A 62 9.22 5.90 -0.73
C VAL A 62 9.56 7.03 0.23
N ARG A 63 10.84 7.23 0.58
CA ARG A 63 11.28 8.36 1.40
C ARG A 63 11.03 9.70 0.75
N GLN A 64 11.27 9.82 -0.56
CA GLN A 64 10.97 11.06 -1.29
C GLN A 64 9.47 11.35 -1.31
N VAL A 65 8.64 10.33 -1.47
CA VAL A 65 7.17 10.47 -1.39
C VAL A 65 6.73 10.87 0.01
N MET A 66 7.33 10.30 1.06
CA MET A 66 7.03 10.70 2.45
C MET A 66 7.57 12.09 2.80
N ALA A 67 8.63 12.55 2.13
CA ALA A 67 9.12 13.92 2.26
C ALA A 67 8.20 14.94 1.54
N ASP A 68 7.42 14.48 0.58
CA ASP A 68 6.39 15.27 -0.08
C ASP A 68 5.13 15.37 0.79
N PRO A 69 4.60 16.57 1.06
CA PRO A 69 3.44 16.76 1.95
C PRO A 69 2.14 16.18 1.37
N GLU A 70 2.00 16.06 0.05
CA GLU A 70 0.88 15.37 -0.58
C GLU A 70 1.07 13.85 -0.44
N GLY A 71 2.27 13.34 -0.74
CA GLY A 71 2.62 11.93 -0.58
C GLY A 71 2.44 11.41 0.84
N ALA A 72 2.91 12.13 1.85
CA ALA A 72 2.74 11.78 3.26
C ALA A 72 1.25 11.69 3.66
N LYS A 73 0.42 12.65 3.23
CA LYS A 73 -1.03 12.65 3.49
C LYS A 73 -1.73 11.49 2.79
N LEU A 74 -1.35 11.17 1.56
CA LEU A 74 -1.90 10.03 0.84
C LEU A 74 -1.60 8.72 1.57
N VAL A 75 -0.35 8.52 2.01
CA VAL A 75 0.05 7.35 2.80
C VAL A 75 -0.72 7.27 4.11
N GLU A 76 -0.91 8.39 4.81
CA GLU A 76 -1.69 8.45 6.05
C GLU A 76 -3.16 8.05 5.84
N ARG A 77 -3.82 8.61 4.80
CA ARG A 77 -5.20 8.25 4.46
C ARG A 77 -5.33 6.79 4.04
N LEU A 78 -4.36 6.28 3.29
CA LEU A 78 -4.33 4.87 2.91
C LEU A 78 -4.17 3.94 4.11
N ASN A 79 -3.37 4.34 5.10
CA ASN A 79 -3.21 3.61 6.35
C ASN A 79 -4.47 3.68 7.26
N GLN A 80 -5.31 4.70 7.08
CA GLN A 80 -6.60 4.80 7.75
C GLN A 80 -7.68 3.93 7.09
N THR A 81 -7.62 3.76 5.77
CA THR A 81 -8.54 2.90 5.01
C THR A 81 -8.11 1.44 4.97
N ALA A 82 -6.81 1.16 5.16
CA ALA A 82 -6.30 -0.19 5.30
C ALA A 82 -6.87 -0.89 6.55
N PRO A 83 -7.23 -2.18 6.46
CA PRO A 83 -7.67 -2.94 7.63
C PRO A 83 -6.55 -2.96 8.67
N LYS A 84 -6.77 -2.28 9.79
CA LYS A 84 -5.91 -2.41 10.97
C LYS A 84 -6.18 -3.78 11.57
N GLN A 85 -5.29 -4.74 11.34
CA GLN A 85 -5.26 -5.97 12.11
C GLN A 85 -5.04 -5.57 13.58
N SER A 86 -6.13 -5.56 14.36
CA SER A 86 -6.13 -5.32 15.81
C SER A 86 -6.29 -6.63 16.54
#